data_AF-A0A524BM83-F1
#
_entry.id   AF-A0A524BM83-F1
#
_cell.length_a   1.000
_cell.length_b   1.000
_cell.length_c   1.000
_cell.angle_alpha   90.00
_cell.angle_beta   90.00
_cell.angle_gamma   90.00
#
_symmetry.space_group_name_H-M   'P 1'
#
loop_
_entity.id
_entity.type
_entity.pdbx_description
1 polymer ?
#
loop_
_entity_poly.entity_id
_entity_poly.type
_entity_poly.pdbx_seq_one_letter_code
_entity_poly.pdbx_strand_id
1 'polypeptide(L)'
;MGRPLAVDGEPTPLTGELDLEDRQALRRVAGLSTELQDVTEVEYRQVRLEQVVLVGVWTEGTAWQAERSLVELARLAETAGAQVLEGLIQRRDRPDPATYIGSGKAQELRRIVVATGADT
;
A
#
# COMPACT_ATOMS: atom_id res chain seq x y z
N MET A 1 -38.53 82.44 31.91
CA MET A 1 -39.02 81.09 31.53
C MET A 1 -38.28 80.65 30.27
N GLY A 2 -37.34 79.69 30.39
CA GLY A 2 -36.69 78.85 29.35
C GLY A 2 -36.09 79.53 28.09
N ARG A 3 -34.86 79.29 27.65
CA ARG A 3 -33.96 78.11 27.67
C ARG A 3 -32.52 78.58 27.34
N PRO A 4 -31.44 77.90 27.81
CA PRO A 4 -30.06 78.26 27.48
C PRO A 4 -29.49 77.40 26.34
N LEU A 5 -28.58 77.96 25.52
CA LEU A 5 -27.67 77.26 24.60
C LEU A 5 -26.35 78.06 24.66
N ALA A 6 -25.37 77.59 25.43
CA ALA A 6 -24.35 76.59 25.09
C ALA A 6 -23.11 77.27 24.53
N VAL A 7 -22.04 77.17 25.32
CA VAL A 7 -20.71 77.74 25.14
C VAL A 7 -19.89 76.97 24.09
N ASP A 8 -19.00 77.71 23.44
CA ASP A 8 -17.94 77.27 22.53
C ASP A 8 -16.96 76.26 23.16
N GLY A 9 -16.35 75.40 22.33
CA GLY A 9 -15.10 74.68 22.63
C GLY A 9 -14.96 73.29 22.00
N GLU A 10 -14.33 73.23 20.82
CA GLU A 10 -13.63 72.03 20.29
C GLU A 10 -12.46 71.60 21.25
N PRO A 11 -11.80 70.43 21.15
CA PRO A 11 -12.14 69.12 20.55
C PRO A 11 -11.81 67.89 21.46
N THR A 12 -12.07 66.68 20.93
CA THR A 12 -11.49 65.34 21.26
C THR A 12 -11.83 64.65 22.60
N PRO A 13 -12.64 63.57 22.56
CA PRO A 13 -12.47 62.43 23.47
C PRO A 13 -11.31 61.54 23.00
N LEU A 14 -10.50 61.16 24.00
CA LEU A 14 -9.27 60.40 23.93
C LEU A 14 -9.51 58.89 23.87
N THR A 15 -8.68 58.22 23.07
CA THR A 15 -8.04 56.90 23.28
C THR A 15 -8.94 55.65 23.46
N GLY A 16 -10.26 55.76 23.57
CA GLY A 16 -11.16 54.61 23.75
C GLY A 16 -11.76 54.02 22.46
N GLU A 17 -11.80 54.78 21.37
CA GLU A 17 -12.44 54.35 20.12
C GLU A 17 -11.54 53.46 19.24
N LEU A 18 -10.22 53.53 19.43
CA LEU A 18 -9.25 52.69 18.71
C LEU A 18 -9.25 51.23 19.21
N ASP A 19 -9.72 50.97 20.43
CA ASP A 19 -9.69 49.64 21.08
C ASP A 19 -10.87 48.74 20.68
N LEU A 20 -11.91 49.32 20.07
CA LEU A 20 -13.10 48.60 19.59
C LEU A 20 -12.98 48.19 18.11
N GLU A 21 -12.15 48.87 17.33
CA GLU A 21 -11.84 48.48 15.95
C GLU A 21 -10.91 47.26 15.89
N ASP A 22 -9.94 47.16 16.81
CA ASP A 22 -8.99 46.04 16.85
C ASP A 22 -9.63 44.71 17.28
N ARG A 23 -10.75 44.74 18.02
CA ARG A 23 -11.43 43.51 18.49
C ARG A 23 -12.41 42.90 17.49
N GLN A 24 -12.80 43.62 16.43
CA GLN A 24 -13.79 43.13 15.46
C GLN A 24 -13.24 42.79 14.08
N ALA A 25 -11.92 42.79 13.91
CA ALA A 25 -11.29 42.40 12.65
C ALA A 25 -10.46 41.12 12.77
N LEU A 26 -10.95 40.11 13.48
CA LEU A 26 -10.70 38.72 13.04
C LEU A 26 -11.46 38.52 11.74
N ARG A 27 -10.91 39.05 10.64
CA ARG A 27 -11.27 38.64 9.28
C ARG A 27 -11.06 37.13 9.26
N ARG A 28 -12.16 36.37 9.32
CA ARG A 28 -12.13 34.98 8.87
C ARG A 28 -11.58 35.02 7.45
N VAL A 29 -10.36 34.52 7.28
CA VAL A 29 -9.85 34.18 5.96
C VAL A 29 -10.76 33.06 5.47
N ALA A 30 -11.80 33.41 4.71
CA ALA A 30 -12.52 32.45 3.90
C ALA A 30 -11.49 31.90 2.92
N GLY A 31 -10.98 30.70 3.22
CA GLY A 31 -9.80 30.13 2.58
C GLY A 31 -8.92 29.32 3.54
N LEU A 32 -9.02 29.52 4.86
CA LEU A 32 -8.61 28.52 5.86
C LEU A 32 -9.76 27.56 6.16
N SER A 33 -10.56 27.28 5.13
CA SER A 33 -11.32 26.05 5.12
C SER A 33 -10.25 24.97 5.14
N THR A 34 -10.15 24.23 6.24
CA THR A 34 -9.82 22.82 6.12
C THR A 34 -10.94 22.19 5.30
N GLU A 35 -11.04 22.55 4.02
CA GLU A 35 -11.33 21.56 3.02
C GLU A 35 -10.24 20.54 3.27
N LEU A 36 -10.60 19.51 4.01
CA LEU A 36 -10.06 18.18 3.82
C LEU A 36 -10.23 17.92 2.32
N GLN A 37 -9.36 18.54 1.51
CA GLN A 37 -9.25 18.32 0.09
C GLN A 37 -8.83 16.88 0.02
N ASP A 38 -9.84 16.07 -0.28
CA ASP A 38 -9.78 14.68 -0.61
C ASP A 38 -8.71 13.94 0.17
N VAL A 39 -9.14 13.19 1.20
CA VAL A 39 -8.52 11.89 1.40
C VAL A 39 -8.71 11.18 0.06
N THR A 40 -7.74 11.36 -0.84
CA THR A 40 -7.71 10.75 -2.16
C THR A 40 -8.10 9.32 -1.92
N GLU A 41 -9.24 8.92 -2.49
CA GLU A 41 -9.74 7.56 -2.44
C GLU A 41 -8.54 6.67 -2.69
N VAL A 42 -8.05 6.01 -1.64
CA VAL A 42 -7.08 4.95 -1.81
C VAL A 42 -7.91 3.88 -2.47
N GLU A 43 -7.93 3.87 -3.81
CA GLU A 43 -8.31 2.68 -4.55
C GLU A 43 -7.43 1.58 -3.96
N TYR A 44 -8.02 0.78 -3.07
CA TYR A 44 -7.42 -0.47 -2.65
C TYR A 44 -7.37 -1.32 -3.90
N ARG A 45 -6.34 -1.12 -4.74
CA ARG A 45 -5.96 -2.10 -5.74
C ARG A 45 -5.73 -3.36 -4.94
N GLN A 46 -6.68 -4.28 -5.02
CA GLN A 46 -6.51 -5.61 -4.46
C GLN A 46 -5.23 -6.15 -5.08
N VAL A 47 -4.20 -6.30 -4.26
CA VAL A 47 -2.97 -6.96 -4.68
C VAL A 47 -3.37 -8.38 -5.00
N ARG A 48 -3.44 -8.70 -6.29
CA ARG A 48 -3.66 -10.07 -6.74
C ARG A 48 -2.33 -10.78 -6.56
N LEU A 49 -2.31 -11.77 -5.68
CA LEU A 49 -1.14 -12.62 -5.48
C LEU A 49 -0.91 -13.41 -6.76
N GLU A 50 0.35 -13.56 -7.15
CA GLU A 50 0.73 -14.47 -8.23
C GLU A 50 0.49 -15.91 -7.77
N GLN A 51 -0.13 -16.73 -8.59
CA GLN A 51 -0.47 -18.11 -8.25
C GLN A 51 0.61 -19.04 -8.79
N VAL A 52 1.53 -19.47 -7.92
CA VAL A 52 2.78 -20.13 -8.35
C VAL A 52 2.78 -21.64 -8.10
N VAL A 53 3.42 -22.40 -8.99
CA VAL A 53 3.83 -23.80 -8.72
C VAL A 53 5.35 -23.88 -8.65
N LEU A 54 5.87 -24.37 -7.53
CA LEU A 54 7.32 -24.48 -7.33
C LEU A 54 7.87 -25.80 -7.85
N VAL A 55 9.08 -25.74 -8.41
CA VAL A 55 9.75 -26.92 -8.99
C VAL A 55 11.22 -26.95 -8.56
N GLY A 56 11.63 -28.07 -7.97
CA GLY A 56 13.00 -28.33 -7.56
C GLY A 56 13.61 -29.55 -8.27
N VAL A 57 14.89 -29.47 -8.59
CA VAL A 57 15.72 -30.63 -8.94
C VAL A 57 16.81 -30.74 -7.90
N TRP A 58 16.99 -31.93 -7.33
CA TRP A 58 18.11 -32.18 -6.44
C TRP A 58 18.99 -33.30 -6.99
N THR A 59 20.30 -33.03 -7.03
CA THR A 59 21.31 -33.95 -7.55
C THR A 59 22.02 -34.73 -6.47
N GLU A 60 22.15 -34.12 -5.30
CA GLU A 60 22.92 -34.65 -4.17
C GLU A 60 22.15 -34.52 -2.86
N GLY A 61 22.70 -35.07 -1.78
CA GLY A 61 22.06 -35.03 -0.47
C GLY A 61 20.82 -35.93 -0.37
N THR A 62 19.96 -35.64 0.61
CA THR A 62 18.77 -36.45 0.92
C THR A 62 17.48 -35.79 0.40
N ALA A 63 16.41 -36.59 0.25
CA ALA A 63 15.08 -36.07 -0.07
C ALA A 63 14.62 -35.03 0.96
N TRP A 64 14.88 -35.28 2.24
CA TRP A 64 14.54 -34.34 3.33
C TRP A 64 15.23 -32.97 3.16
N GLN A 65 16.50 -32.95 2.74
CA GLN A 65 17.19 -31.68 2.47
C GLN A 65 16.55 -30.92 1.32
N ALA A 66 16.20 -31.63 0.23
CA ALA A 66 15.53 -31.03 -0.92
C ALA A 66 14.15 -30.46 -0.56
N GLU A 67 13.36 -31.21 0.22
CA GLU A 67 12.07 -30.76 0.76
C GLU A 67 12.22 -29.51 1.63
N ARG A 68 13.20 -29.50 2.53
CA ARG A 68 13.51 -28.32 3.37
C ARG A 68 13.84 -27.09 2.52
N SER A 69 14.64 -27.24 1.47
CA SER A 69 14.95 -26.15 0.54
C SER A 69 13.72 -25.66 -0.22
N LEU A 70 12.82 -26.55 -0.66
CA LEU A 70 11.59 -26.15 -1.33
C LEU A 70 10.65 -25.38 -0.39
N VAL A 71 10.54 -25.82 0.87
CA VAL A 71 9.77 -25.10 1.90
C VAL A 71 10.33 -23.70 2.16
N GLU A 72 11.65 -23.55 2.16
CA GLU A 72 12.28 -22.24 2.28
C GLU A 72 12.01 -21.36 1.05
N LEU A 73 12.09 -21.92 -0.16
CA LEU A 73 11.70 -21.21 -1.38
C LEU A 73 10.22 -20.76 -1.35
N ALA A 74 9.32 -21.60 -0.84
CA ALA A 74 7.91 -21.24 -0.69
C ALA A 74 7.71 -20.03 0.21
N ARG A 75 8.39 -19.99 1.37
CA ARG A 75 8.34 -18.84 2.28
C ARG A 75 8.87 -17.56 1.63
N LEU A 76 9.91 -17.68 0.81
CA LEU A 76 10.45 -16.54 0.06
C LEU A 76 9.44 -16.03 -0.99
N ALA A 77 8.79 -16.93 -1.72
CA ALA A 77 7.75 -16.59 -2.69
C ALA A 77 6.54 -15.92 -2.03
N GLU A 78 6.08 -16.46 -0.90
CA GLU A 78 4.99 -15.89 -0.09
C GLU A 78 5.33 -14.47 0.39
N THR A 79 6.56 -14.26 0.86
CA THR A 79 7.05 -12.92 1.28
C THR A 79 7.12 -11.95 0.09
N ALA A 80 7.35 -12.46 -1.12
CA ALA A 80 7.37 -11.68 -2.35
C ALA A 80 5.97 -11.37 -2.93
N GLY A 81 4.89 -11.84 -2.29
CA GLY A 81 3.52 -11.59 -2.74
C GLY A 81 2.95 -12.66 -3.69
N ALA A 82 3.49 -13.88 -3.66
CA ALA A 82 2.93 -15.02 -4.34
C ALA A 82 2.10 -15.92 -3.40
N GLN A 83 1.13 -16.62 -3.96
CA GLN A 83 0.43 -17.75 -3.35
C GLN A 83 0.96 -19.05 -3.96
N VAL A 84 1.67 -19.85 -3.16
CA VAL A 84 2.17 -21.16 -3.61
C VAL A 84 1.02 -22.17 -3.60
N LEU A 85 0.69 -22.70 -4.77
CA LEU A 85 -0.40 -23.67 -4.93
C LEU A 85 0.06 -25.12 -4.81
N GLU A 86 1.26 -25.43 -5.31
CA GLU A 86 1.81 -26.79 -5.30
C GLU A 86 3.34 -26.75 -5.38
N GLY A 87 3.99 -27.84 -4.93
CA GLY A 87 5.43 -28.00 -4.98
C GLY A 87 5.84 -29.37 -5.55
N LEU A 88 6.73 -29.36 -6.54
CA LEU A 88 7.26 -30.57 -7.17
C LEU A 88 8.76 -30.65 -6.94
N ILE A 89 9.23 -31.84 -6.60
CA ILE A 89 10.66 -32.10 -6.52
C ILE A 89 11.01 -33.35 -7.32
N GLN A 90 12.11 -33.31 -8.06
CA GLN A 90 12.61 -34.43 -8.85
C GLN A 90 14.08 -34.73 -8.54
N ARG A 91 14.40 -35.98 -8.16
CA ARG A 91 15.79 -36.42 -8.10
C ARG A 91 16.33 -36.78 -9.48
N ARG A 92 17.55 -36.31 -9.80
CA ARG A 92 18.28 -36.64 -11.04
C ARG A 92 19.78 -36.55 -10.79
N ASP A 93 20.61 -37.24 -11.57
CA ASP A 93 22.07 -37.05 -11.48
C ASP A 93 22.51 -35.67 -12.00
N ARG A 94 21.77 -35.12 -12.97
CA ARG A 94 21.91 -33.76 -13.48
C ARG A 94 20.57 -33.24 -14.01
N PRO A 95 20.34 -31.91 -14.04
CA PRO A 95 19.17 -31.34 -14.68
C PRO A 95 19.05 -31.78 -16.14
N ASP A 96 17.82 -31.97 -16.59
CA ASP A 96 17.54 -32.23 -17.99
C ASP A 96 17.84 -30.96 -18.82
N PRO A 97 18.61 -31.04 -19.92
CA PRO A 97 18.96 -29.85 -20.69
C PRO A 97 17.77 -29.21 -21.41
N ALA A 98 16.71 -29.96 -21.70
CA ALA A 98 15.54 -29.45 -22.42
C ALA A 98 14.45 -28.93 -21.47
N THR A 99 14.22 -29.61 -20.34
CA THR A 99 13.09 -29.28 -19.45
C THR A 99 13.45 -29.08 -17.99
N TYR A 100 14.74 -29.08 -17.63
CA TYR A 100 15.28 -29.03 -16.27
C TYR A 100 14.93 -30.27 -15.41
N ILE A 101 13.67 -30.70 -15.40
CA ILE A 101 13.13 -31.81 -14.58
C ILE A 101 12.92 -33.13 -15.34
N GLY A 102 13.02 -33.12 -16.66
CA GLY A 102 12.69 -34.25 -17.55
C GLY A 102 11.28 -34.17 -18.11
N SER A 103 11.07 -34.76 -19.29
CA SER A 103 9.83 -34.61 -20.08
C SER A 103 8.58 -35.14 -19.39
N GLY A 104 8.66 -36.32 -18.75
CA GLY A 104 7.52 -36.91 -18.04
C GLY A 104 7.04 -36.04 -16.86
N LYS A 105 7.99 -35.51 -16.08
CA LYS A 105 7.70 -34.61 -14.97
C LYS A 105 7.22 -33.24 -15.45
N ALA A 106 7.72 -32.74 -16.58
CA ALA A 106 7.20 -31.52 -17.22
C ALA A 106 5.74 -31.66 -17.67
N GLN A 107 5.34 -32.82 -18.19
CA GLN A 107 3.93 -33.09 -18.52
C GLN A 107 3.05 -33.15 -17.27
N GLU A 108 3.59 -33.67 -16.16
CA GLU A 108 2.91 -33.68 -14.86
C GLU A 108 2.73 -32.27 -14.30
N LEU A 109 3.78 -31.44 -14.32
CA LEU A 109 3.71 -30.03 -13.98
C LEU A 109 2.63 -29.31 -14.79
N ARG A 110 2.57 -29.54 -16.11
CA ARG A 110 1.52 -28.95 -16.96
C ARG A 110 0.11 -29.34 -16.48
N ARG A 111 -0.10 -30.60 -16.08
CA ARG A 111 -1.42 -31.04 -15.57
C ARG A 111 -1.76 -30.33 -14.26
N ILE A 112 -0.78 -30.16 -13.38
CA ILE A 112 -0.95 -29.44 -12.11
C ILE A 112 -1.32 -27.99 -12.37
N VAL A 113 -0.55 -27.26 -13.18
CA VAL A 113 -0.83 -25.86 -13.54
C VAL A 113 -2.25 -25.69 -14.10
N VAL A 114 -2.68 -26.56 -15.02
CA VAL A 114 -4.04 -26.52 -15.58
C VAL A 114 -5.10 -26.82 -14.52
N ALA A 115 -4.84 -27.75 -13.60
CA ALA A 115 -5.80 -28.13 -12.57
C ALA A 115 -5.91 -27.09 -11.44
N THR A 116 -4.80 -26.44 -11.08
CA THR A 116 -4.73 -25.45 -10.00
C THR A 116 -5.05 -24.04 -10.47
N GLY A 117 -4.91 -23.76 -11.77
CA GLY A 117 -5.04 -22.42 -12.32
C GLY A 117 -3.85 -21.52 -12.02
N ALA A 118 -2.68 -22.10 -11.71
CA ALA A 118 -1.45 -21.35 -11.53
C ALA A 118 -1.14 -20.51 -12.78
N ASP A 119 -0.70 -19.28 -12.57
CA ASP A 119 -0.32 -18.36 -13.64
C ASP A 119 1.20 -18.22 -13.80
N THR A 120 1.97 -18.80 -12.86
CA THR A 120 3.44 -18.75 -12.80
C THR A 120 4.05 -20.10 -12.42
#